data_AF-A0AAV5TSW4-F1
#
_entry.id   AF-A0AAV5TSW4-F1
#
_cell.length_a   1.000
_cell.length_b   1.000
_cell.length_c   1.000
_cell.angle_alpha   90.00
_cell.angle_beta   90.00
_cell.angle_gamma   90.00
#
_symmetry.space_group_name_H-M   'P 1'
#
loop_
_entity.id
_entity.type
_entity.pdbx_description
1 polymer ?
#
loop_
_entity_poly.entity_id
_entity_poly.type
_entity_poly.pdbx_seq_one_letter_code
_entity_poly.pdbx_strand_id
1 'polypeptide(L)'
;EGYFWVHAANAAVHHVGYVTENRAKGYALNPPYEMFHNETKSGWKDILRECLKNKCTPHDLFEQRGIDMGNNKFRVGDRVETIHGEESSVLCPAFIKQVLGRRVLLEYSRHDMEKADLVKGQDLWRDMNDDLIY
;
A
#
# COMPACT_ATOMS: atom_id res chain seq x y z
N GLU A 1 6.36 -14.07 -20.41
CA GLU A 1 5.65 -13.69 -19.17
C GLU A 1 6.11 -12.28 -18.80
N GLY A 2 5.19 -11.32 -18.65
CA GLY A 2 5.53 -9.89 -18.49
C GLY A 2 4.72 -9.18 -17.39
N TYR A 3 4.13 -9.94 -16.47
CA TYR A 3 3.35 -9.38 -15.36
C TYR A 3 4.26 -9.07 -14.18
N PHE A 4 3.97 -7.99 -13.48
CA PHE A 4 4.60 -7.66 -12.20
C PHE A 4 3.54 -7.22 -11.20
N TRP A 5 3.85 -7.38 -9.92
CA TRP A 5 2.99 -6.97 -8.83
C TRP A 5 3.54 -5.70 -8.22
N VAL A 6 2.65 -4.75 -7.92
CA VAL A 6 3.01 -3.49 -7.29
C VAL A 6 1.94 -3.10 -6.28
N HIS A 7 2.35 -2.46 -5.19
CA HIS A 7 1.41 -1.91 -4.23
C HIS A 7 0.52 -0.85 -4.91
N ALA A 8 -0.78 -0.83 -4.60
CA ALA A 8 -1.73 0.09 -5.24
C ALA A 8 -1.39 1.58 -5.03
N ALA A 9 -0.70 1.88 -3.93
CA ALA A 9 -0.23 3.23 -3.56
C ALA A 9 1.24 3.50 -3.96
N ASN A 10 1.83 2.68 -4.82
CA ASN A 10 3.19 2.90 -5.28
C ASN A 10 3.27 4.21 -6.07
N ALA A 11 4.22 5.08 -5.71
CA ALA A 11 4.39 6.41 -6.29
C ALA A 11 4.74 6.42 -7.78
N ALA A 12 5.11 5.28 -8.36
CA ALA A 12 5.39 5.13 -9.79
C ALA A 12 4.15 4.78 -10.63
N VAL A 13 2.99 4.54 -10.01
CA VAL A 13 1.75 4.21 -10.71
C VAL A 13 0.81 5.40 -10.64
N HIS A 14 0.33 5.86 -11.80
CA HIS A 14 -0.52 7.04 -11.93
C HIS A 14 -1.77 6.74 -12.76
N HIS A 15 -2.76 7.64 -12.70
CA HIS A 15 -3.96 7.55 -13.51
C HIS A 15 -3.67 7.75 -15.01
N VAL A 16 -4.54 7.21 -15.85
CA VAL A 16 -4.57 7.52 -17.28
C VAL A 16 -4.86 9.02 -17.45
N GLY A 17 -3.91 9.74 -18.05
CA GLY A 17 -3.97 11.20 -18.20
C GLY A 17 -2.81 11.94 -17.52
N TYR A 18 -2.20 11.33 -16.49
CA TYR A 18 -1.13 11.95 -15.70
C TYR A 18 0.04 12.51 -16.53
N VAL A 19 0.47 11.79 -17.57
CA VAL A 19 1.56 12.24 -18.44
C VAL A 19 1.19 13.49 -19.24
N THR A 20 -0.07 13.63 -19.65
CA THR A 20 -0.56 14.82 -20.36
C THR A 20 -0.51 16.04 -19.43
N GLU A 21 -0.96 15.89 -18.19
CA GLU A 21 -0.96 16.93 -17.16
C GLU A 21 0.46 17.35 -16.75
N ASN A 22 1.40 16.39 -16.71
CA ASN A 22 2.78 16.61 -16.26
C ASN A 22 3.79 16.71 -17.41
N ARG A 23 3.34 16.93 -18.65
CA ARG A 23 4.21 17.01 -19.83
C ARG A 23 5.27 18.11 -19.71
N ALA A 24 4.92 19.24 -19.09
CA ALA A 24 5.84 20.34 -18.82
C ALA A 24 6.99 19.97 -17.88
N LYS A 25 6.81 18.92 -17.04
CA LYS A 25 7.85 18.37 -16.16
C LYS A 25 8.71 17.31 -16.86
N GLY A 26 8.50 17.07 -18.15
CA GLY A 26 9.29 16.14 -18.97
C GLY A 26 8.75 14.70 -19.03
N TYR A 27 7.56 14.43 -18.51
CA TYR A 27 6.96 13.09 -18.60
C TYR A 27 6.53 12.75 -20.04
N ALA A 28 6.78 11.51 -20.45
CA ALA A 28 6.38 10.94 -21.74
C ALA A 28 5.98 9.47 -21.62
N LEU A 29 4.97 9.04 -22.39
CA LEU A 29 4.57 7.63 -22.48
C LEU A 29 5.49 6.91 -23.47
N ASN A 30 6.36 6.06 -22.95
CA ASN A 30 7.25 5.24 -23.77
C ASN A 30 6.61 3.88 -24.07
N PRO A 31 6.88 3.29 -25.25
CA PRO A 31 6.46 1.93 -25.54
C PRO A 31 7.11 0.94 -24.54
N PRO A 32 6.49 -0.21 -24.25
CA PRO A 32 7.13 -1.29 -23.50
C PRO A 32 8.45 -1.74 -24.17
N TYR A 33 9.40 -2.26 -23.37
CA TYR A 33 10.73 -2.67 -23.84
C TYR A 33 10.67 -3.59 -25.07
N GLU A 34 9.77 -4.57 -25.05
CA GLU A 34 9.58 -5.56 -26.13
C GLU A 34 9.18 -4.92 -27.48
N MET A 35 8.63 -3.70 -27.46
CA MET A 35 8.18 -2.97 -28.65
C MET A 35 9.23 -2.00 -29.19
N PHE A 36 10.38 -1.81 -28.51
CA PHE A 36 11.41 -0.86 -28.95
C PHE A 36 12.18 -1.31 -30.21
N HIS A 37 12.19 -2.62 -30.51
CA HIS A 37 12.97 -3.20 -31.61
C HIS A 37 12.23 -3.27 -32.95
N ASN A 38 10.92 -2.99 -32.96
CA ASN A 38 10.10 -3.04 -34.16
C ASN A 38 9.91 -1.61 -34.73
N GLU A 39 9.54 -1.49 -36.02
CA GLU A 39 9.18 -0.23 -36.70
C GLU A 39 8.01 0.54 -36.03
N THR A 40 7.43 -0.03 -34.98
CA THR A 40 6.27 0.42 -34.20
C THR A 40 6.47 1.71 -33.41
N LYS A 41 7.68 2.30 -33.35
CA LYS A 41 7.86 3.63 -32.72
C LYS A 41 7.01 4.71 -33.39
N SER A 42 6.83 4.64 -34.72
CA SER A 42 5.98 5.57 -35.46
C SER A 42 4.49 5.34 -35.16
N GLY A 43 4.08 4.08 -35.03
CA GLY A 43 2.70 3.66 -34.72
C GLY A 43 2.32 3.73 -33.23
N TRP A 44 3.27 3.96 -32.32
CA TRP A 44 3.01 3.98 -30.87
C TRP A 44 1.92 4.97 -30.48
N LYS A 45 1.86 6.13 -31.14
CA LYS A 45 0.80 7.12 -30.90
C LYS A 45 -0.59 6.61 -31.26
N ASP A 46 -0.70 5.85 -32.34
CA ASP A 46 -1.98 5.29 -32.79
C ASP A 46 -2.40 4.14 -31.88
N ILE A 47 -1.45 3.29 -31.46
CA ILE A 47 -1.68 2.25 -30.45
C ILE A 47 -2.17 2.85 -29.14
N LEU A 48 -1.51 3.90 -28.63
CA LEU A 48 -1.97 4.61 -27.43
C LEU A 48 -3.39 5.15 -27.61
N ARG A 49 -3.69 5.75 -28.76
CA ARG A 49 -5.02 6.31 -29.06
C ARG A 49 -6.08 5.21 -29.07
N GLU A 50 -5.77 4.04 -29.61
CA GLU A 50 -6.69 2.90 -29.67
C GLU A 50 -6.86 2.24 -28.29
N CYS A 51 -5.76 1.90 -27.61
CA CYS A 51 -5.78 1.19 -26.33
C CYS A 51 -6.36 2.02 -25.19
N LEU A 52 -6.12 3.34 -25.17
CA LEU A 52 -6.64 4.24 -24.14
C LEU A 52 -8.03 4.78 -24.46
N LYS A 53 -8.58 4.49 -25.65
CA LYS A 53 -9.94 4.90 -26.01
C LYS A 53 -10.93 4.35 -24.99
N ASN A 54 -11.69 5.24 -24.37
CA ASN A 54 -12.69 4.92 -23.33
C ASN A 54 -12.11 4.21 -22.09
N LYS A 55 -10.79 4.27 -21.86
CA LYS A 55 -10.18 3.82 -20.61
C LYS A 55 -10.11 4.98 -19.64
N CYS A 56 -10.77 4.82 -18.52
CA CYS A 56 -10.66 5.72 -17.39
C CYS A 56 -10.12 4.93 -16.20
N THR A 57 -9.16 5.51 -15.50
CA THR A 57 -8.79 5.07 -14.17
C THR A 57 -9.43 6.00 -13.15
N PRO A 58 -9.79 5.53 -11.95
CA PRO A 58 -10.36 6.42 -10.95
C PRO A 58 -9.28 7.37 -10.42
N HIS A 59 -9.27 8.61 -10.91
CA HIS A 59 -8.25 9.63 -10.62
C HIS A 59 -8.03 9.79 -9.10
N ASP A 60 -9.12 10.05 -8.39
CA ASP A 60 -9.12 10.35 -6.96
C ASP A 60 -8.55 9.21 -6.11
N LEU A 61 -8.74 7.95 -6.54
CA LEU A 61 -8.17 6.80 -5.83
C LEU A 61 -6.64 6.78 -5.90
N PHE A 62 -5.99 7.28 -6.96
CA PHE A 62 -4.53 7.31 -7.01
C PHE A 62 -3.97 8.37 -6.05
N GLU A 63 -4.64 9.52 -5.92
CA GLU A 63 -4.22 10.60 -5.01
C GLU A 63 -4.54 10.28 -3.55
N GLN A 64 -5.77 9.82 -3.26
CA GLN A 64 -6.21 9.43 -1.92
C GLN A 64 -5.34 8.32 -1.32
N ARG A 65 -4.85 7.39 -2.13
CA ARG A 65 -3.97 6.30 -1.67
C ARG A 65 -2.68 6.80 -1.02
N GLY A 66 -2.06 7.85 -1.56
CA GLY A 66 -0.85 8.43 -0.96
C GLY A 66 -1.14 9.07 0.39
N ILE A 67 -2.27 9.79 0.47
CA ILE A 67 -2.74 10.45 1.69
C ILE A 67 -3.09 9.42 2.78
N ASP A 68 -3.84 8.39 2.42
CA ASP A 68 -4.24 7.31 3.32
C ASP A 68 -3.05 6.53 3.89
N MET A 69 -1.98 6.37 3.11
CA MET A 69 -0.74 5.76 3.62
C MET A 69 0.06 6.71 4.54
N GLY A 70 -0.07 8.03 4.37
CA GLY A 70 0.60 9.00 5.23
C GLY A 70 -0.08 9.21 6.59
N ASN A 71 -1.38 8.93 6.68
CA ASN A 71 -2.20 9.28 7.83
C ASN A 71 -2.52 8.08 8.72
N ASN A 72 -1.48 7.45 9.28
CA ASN A 72 -1.69 6.48 10.35
C ASN A 72 -1.98 7.21 11.67
N LYS A 73 -3.04 6.82 12.37
CA LYS A 73 -3.39 7.39 13.69
C LYS A 73 -2.44 6.94 14.81
N PHE A 74 -1.69 5.86 14.59
CA PHE A 74 -0.73 5.31 15.52
C PHE A 74 0.71 5.67 15.15
N ARG A 75 1.58 5.73 16.16
CA ARG A 75 3.02 5.93 16.05
C ARG A 75 3.75 4.73 16.65
N VAL A 76 4.97 4.48 16.17
CA VAL A 76 5.82 3.45 16.76
C VAL A 76 6.06 3.77 18.24
N GLY A 77 5.81 2.79 19.11
CA GLY A 77 5.90 2.90 20.56
C GLY A 77 4.59 3.22 21.28
N ASP A 78 3.52 3.56 20.55
CA ASP A 78 2.19 3.74 21.17
C ASP A 78 1.75 2.42 21.84
N ARG A 79 1.16 2.53 23.03
CA ARG A 79 0.56 1.40 23.76
C ARG A 79 -0.90 1.26 23.38
N VAL A 80 -1.33 0.02 23.17
CA VAL A 80 -2.70 -0.34 22.81
C VAL A 80 -3.09 -1.64 23.49
N GLU A 81 -4.38 -1.94 23.54
CA GLU A 81 -4.88 -3.26 23.87
C GLU A 81 -5.38 -3.96 22.60
N THR A 82 -5.13 -5.26 22.48
CA THR A 82 -5.59 -6.05 21.33
C THR A 82 -6.04 -7.43 21.77
N ILE A 83 -6.93 -8.04 21.00
CA ILE A 83 -7.31 -9.44 21.22
C ILE A 83 -6.10 -10.35 21.00
N HIS A 84 -5.95 -11.35 21.87
CA HIS A 84 -4.93 -12.38 21.77
C HIS A 84 -5.08 -13.20 20.47
N GLY A 85 -3.96 -13.44 19.79
CA GLY A 85 -3.94 -14.03 18.45
C GLY A 85 -4.53 -15.46 18.37
N GLU A 86 -4.47 -16.19 19.47
CA GLU A 86 -4.97 -17.58 19.56
C GLU A 86 -6.22 -17.72 20.44
N GLU A 87 -6.55 -16.70 21.24
CA GLU A 87 -7.65 -16.77 22.21
C GLU A 87 -8.49 -15.50 22.19
N SER A 88 -9.58 -15.53 21.42
CA SER A 88 -10.36 -14.32 21.14
C SER A 88 -11.08 -13.70 22.34
N SER A 89 -11.11 -14.39 23.48
CA SER A 89 -11.67 -13.92 24.75
C SER A 89 -10.69 -13.12 25.62
N VAL A 90 -9.42 -13.04 25.23
CA VAL A 90 -8.37 -12.40 26.03
C VAL A 90 -7.94 -11.10 25.36
N LEU A 91 -7.98 -10.00 26.12
CA LEU A 91 -7.37 -8.73 25.76
C LEU A 91 -5.94 -8.69 26.32
N CYS A 92 -4.99 -8.28 25.49
CA CYS A 92 -3.58 -8.22 25.84
C CYS A 92 -3.02 -6.81 25.63
N PRO A 93 -2.20 -6.32 26.56
CA PRO A 93 -1.44 -5.10 26.35
C PRO A 93 -0.37 -5.33 25.28
N ALA A 94 -0.26 -4.40 24.35
CA ALA A 94 0.69 -4.44 23.25
C ALA A 94 1.25 -3.04 22.96
N PHE A 95 2.23 -2.97 22.07
CA PHE A 95 2.73 -1.74 21.51
C PHE A 95 2.89 -1.82 20.00
N ILE A 96 2.81 -0.65 19.37
CA ILE A 96 3.02 -0.51 17.93
C ILE A 96 4.52 -0.61 17.65
N LYS A 97 4.96 -1.76 17.15
CA LYS A 97 6.36 -2.03 16.80
C LYS A 97 6.76 -1.38 15.48
N GLN A 98 5.86 -1.35 14.50
CA GLN A 98 6.11 -0.77 13.18
C GLN A 98 4.83 -0.21 12.56
N VAL A 99 4.98 0.85 11.77
CA VAL A 99 3.89 1.46 10.96
C VAL A 99 4.28 1.39 9.49
N LEU A 100 3.42 0.83 8.65
CA LEU A 100 3.59 0.78 7.19
C LEU A 100 2.27 1.16 6.51
N GLY A 101 2.19 2.40 6.03
CA GLY A 101 0.94 2.93 5.50
C GLY A 101 -0.15 2.90 6.55
N ARG A 102 -1.28 2.26 6.21
CA ARG A 102 -2.39 2.01 7.15
C ARG A 102 -2.17 0.83 8.08
N ARG A 103 -1.13 0.01 7.86
CA ARG A 103 -0.88 -1.19 8.65
C ARG A 103 0.01 -0.87 9.85
N VAL A 104 -0.30 -1.51 10.97
CA VAL A 104 0.50 -1.47 12.20
C VAL A 104 0.91 -2.88 12.57
N LEU A 105 2.15 -3.04 13.03
CA LEU A 105 2.66 -4.27 13.59
C LEU A 105 2.58 -4.17 15.11
N LEU A 106 1.85 -5.08 15.73
CA LEU A 106 1.69 -5.16 17.17
C LEU A 106 2.68 -6.17 17.76
N GLU A 107 3.28 -5.80 18.89
CA GLU A 107 4.05 -6.71 19.73
C GLU A 107 3.48 -6.69 21.15
N TYR A 108 3.19 -7.86 21.70
CA TYR A 108 2.66 -7.99 23.06
C TYR A 108 3.66 -7.48 24.11
N SER A 109 3.15 -6.79 25.13
CA SER A 109 3.96 -6.25 26.21
C SER A 109 4.44 -7.37 27.14
N ARG A 110 5.71 -7.75 27.00
CA ARG A 110 6.36 -8.74 27.88
C ARG A 110 6.48 -8.30 29.33
N HIS A 111 6.36 -7.00 29.59
CA HIS A 111 6.41 -6.46 30.94
C HIS A 111 5.06 -6.57 31.64
N ASP A 112 3.99 -6.42 30.88
CA ASP A 112 2.62 -6.34 31.39
C ASP A 112 1.88 -7.69 31.30
N MET A 113 2.49 -8.72 30.69
CA MET A 113 1.94 -10.08 30.57
C MET A 113 2.76 -11.11 31.37
N GLU A 114 2.08 -12.13 31.89
CA GLU A 114 2.76 -13.28 32.50
C GLU A 114 3.46 -14.12 31.45
N LYS A 115 4.58 -14.77 31.81
CA LYS A 115 5.36 -15.59 30.88
C LYS A 115 4.58 -16.76 30.28
N ALA A 116 3.56 -17.26 30.98
CA ALA A 116 2.70 -18.33 30.50
C ALA A 116 1.77 -17.88 29.37
N ASP A 117 1.39 -16.60 29.36
CA ASP A 117 0.46 -16.01 28.39
C ASP A 117 1.20 -15.44 27.17
N LEU A 118 2.54 -15.40 27.21
CA LEU A 118 3.34 -14.92 26.09
C LEU A 118 3.38 -15.96 24.96
N VAL A 119 2.69 -15.66 23.86
CA VAL A 119 2.91 -16.36 22.58
C VAL A 119 4.32 -16.05 22.11
N LYS A 120 5.16 -17.08 21.97
CA LYS A 120 6.50 -16.92 21.41
C LYS A 120 6.39 -16.52 19.93
N GLY A 121 6.73 -15.28 19.62
CA GLY A 121 7.09 -14.86 18.26
C GLY A 121 5.94 -14.46 17.34
N GLN A 122 4.76 -14.13 17.86
CA GLN A 122 3.71 -13.53 17.04
C GLN A 122 3.74 -12.01 17.13
N ASP A 123 4.47 -11.40 16.20
CA ASP A 123 4.16 -10.03 15.80
C ASP A 123 2.91 -10.07 14.90
N LEU A 124 1.93 -9.18 15.13
CA LEU A 124 0.65 -9.23 14.41
C LEU A 124 0.42 -7.96 13.58
N TRP A 125 0.32 -8.12 12.26
CA TRP A 125 -0.07 -7.02 11.36
C TRP A 125 -1.57 -6.79 11.38
N ARG A 126 -1.99 -5.54 11.55
CA ARG A 126 -3.39 -5.10 11.58
C ARG A 126 -3.59 -3.82 10.78
N ASP A 127 -4.81 -3.55 10.33
CA ASP A 127 -5.15 -2.20 9.83
C ASP A 127 -5.30 -1.25 11.02
N MET A 128 -4.96 0.03 10.85
CA MET A 128 -5.17 1.04 11.87
C MET A 128 -6.65 1.16 12.29
N ASN A 129 -7.60 0.83 11.41
CA ASN A 129 -9.03 0.83 11.71
C ASN A 129 -9.57 -0.57 11.99
N ASP A 130 -8.73 -1.51 12.40
CA ASP A 130 -9.18 -2.81 12.89
C ASP A 130 -9.89 -2.61 14.23
N ASP A 131 -11.12 -3.12 14.34
CA ASP A 131 -11.97 -3.01 15.54
C ASP A 131 -11.43 -3.80 16.74
N LEU A 132 -10.32 -4.53 16.53
CA LEU A 132 -9.63 -5.30 17.55
C LEU A 132 -8.43 -4.57 18.19
N ILE A 133 -8.24 -3.27 17.88
CA ILE A 133 -7.25 -2.41 18.53
C ILE A 133 -7.97 -1.35 19.36
N TYR A 134 -7.73 -1.34 20.67
CA TYR A 134 -8.34 -0.46 21.65
C TYR A 134 -7.31 0.52 22.26
#